data_AF-A0A425VVV2-F1
#
_entry.id   AF-A0A425VVV2-F1
#
_cell.length_a   1.000
_cell.length_b   1.000
_cell.length_c   1.000
_cell.angle_alpha   90.00
_cell.angle_beta   90.00
_cell.angle_gamma   90.00
#
_symmetry.space_group_name_H-M   'P 1'
#
loop_
_entity.id
_entity.type
_entity.pdbx_description
1 polymer ?
#
loop_
_entity_poly.entity_id
_entity_poly.type
_entity_poly.pdbx_seq_one_letter_code
_entity_poly.pdbx_strand_id
1 'polypeptide(L)'
;MATVTQTTTVRFDRRDKEEATSILESIGLSFNSYLNLAVKQLINQRRVPFDLEPSPATPNEETRRAMVEAEAKELGIIPDDSPAFSDSASLMAYLDRK
;
A
#
# COMPACT_ATOMS: atom_id res chain seq x y z
N MET A 1 -17.48 -10.04 -31.89
CA MET A 1 -18.33 -9.81 -30.71
C MET A 1 -18.47 -8.31 -30.52
N ALA A 2 -19.68 -7.77 -30.45
CA ALA A 2 -19.88 -6.33 -30.27
C ALA A 2 -19.42 -5.93 -28.86
N THR A 3 -18.49 -4.98 -28.76
CA THR A 3 -18.14 -4.36 -27.47
C THR A 3 -19.31 -3.52 -27.01
N VAL A 4 -20.06 -4.02 -26.02
CA VAL A 4 -21.10 -3.25 -25.33
C VAL A 4 -20.41 -2.21 -24.46
N THR A 5 -20.51 -0.94 -24.84
CA THR A 5 -19.98 0.19 -24.07
C THR A 5 -21.06 0.79 -23.20
N GLN A 6 -20.76 1.08 -21.93
CA GLN A 6 -21.67 1.77 -21.01
C GLN A 6 -21.09 3.14 -20.61
N THR A 7 -21.93 4.18 -20.66
CA THR A 7 -21.54 5.54 -20.26
C THR A 7 -21.67 5.73 -18.76
N THR A 8 -20.70 6.38 -18.13
CA THR A 8 -20.74 6.79 -16.71
C THR A 8 -20.30 8.24 -16.60
N THR A 9 -21.04 9.05 -15.83
CA THR A 9 -20.74 10.47 -15.60
C THR A 9 -20.13 10.67 -14.23
N VAL A 10 -18.92 11.23 -14.18
CA VAL A 10 -18.21 11.56 -12.93
C VAL A 10 -17.97 13.06 -12.86
N ARG A 11 -18.16 13.65 -11.67
CA ARG A 11 -17.92 15.08 -11.42
C ARG A 11 -16.54 15.24 -10.77
N PHE A 12 -15.79 16.23 -11.26
CA PHE A 12 -14.47 16.61 -10.74
C PHE A 12 -14.45 18.12 -10.52
N ASP A 13 -13.60 18.59 -9.61
CA ASP A 13 -13.25 20.00 -9.60
C ASP A 13 -12.55 20.35 -10.92
N ARG A 14 -12.77 21.59 -11.38
CA ARG A 14 -12.18 22.06 -12.63
C ARG A 14 -10.65 22.08 -12.54
N ARG A 15 -10.11 22.54 -11.41
CA ARG A 15 -8.67 22.66 -11.19
C ARG A 15 -7.99 21.30 -11.23
N ASP A 16 -8.51 20.34 -10.47
CA ASP A 16 -7.99 18.97 -10.41
C ASP A 16 -7.99 18.31 -11.80
N LYS A 17 -9.07 18.53 -12.57
CA LYS A 17 -9.18 17.98 -13.92
C LYS A 17 -8.18 18.61 -14.89
N GLU A 18 -8.00 19.93 -14.84
CA GLU A 18 -7.04 20.66 -15.69
C GLU A 18 -5.60 20.22 -15.38
N GLU A 19 -5.25 20.14 -14.10
CA GLU A 19 -3.93 19.68 -13.65
C GLU A 19 -3.66 18.24 -14.07
N ALA A 20 -4.59 17.32 -13.79
CA ALA A 20 -4.45 15.92 -14.21
C ALA A 20 -4.34 15.79 -15.73
N THR A 21 -5.10 16.57 -16.50
CA THR A 21 -5.03 16.54 -17.97
C THR A 21 -3.67 17.00 -18.46
N SER A 22 -3.11 18.09 -17.90
CA SER A 22 -1.78 18.58 -18.27
C SER A 22 -0.69 17.55 -17.99
N ILE A 23 -0.75 16.84 -16.86
CA ILE A 23 0.20 15.77 -16.53
C ILE A 23 0.06 14.62 -17.51
N LEU A 24 -1.16 14.16 -17.77
CA LEU A 24 -1.41 13.03 -18.67
C LEU A 24 -1.02 13.35 -20.13
N GLU A 25 -1.22 14.58 -20.59
CA GLU A 25 -0.81 15.02 -21.92
C GLU A 25 0.72 14.97 -22.09
N SER A 26 1.48 15.28 -21.04
CA SER A 26 2.96 15.20 -21.08
C SER A 26 3.48 13.78 -21.32
N ILE A 27 2.68 12.76 -20.99
CA ILE A 27 2.98 11.34 -21.20
C ILE A 27 2.16 10.72 -22.35
N GLY A 28 1.48 11.56 -23.16
CA GLY A 28 0.70 11.12 -24.32
C GLY A 28 -0.59 10.37 -23.98
N LEU A 29 -1.13 10.54 -22.76
CA LEU A 29 -2.35 9.91 -22.29
C LEU A 29 -3.51 10.93 -22.22
N SER A 30 -4.70 10.48 -22.60
CA SER A 30 -5.93 11.25 -22.35
C SER A 30 -6.51 10.91 -20.97
N PHE A 31 -7.26 11.84 -20.38
CA PHE A 31 -7.98 11.61 -19.12
C PHE A 31 -8.90 10.37 -19.19
N ASN A 32 -9.61 10.17 -20.29
CA ASN A 32 -10.47 8.99 -20.49
C ASN A 32 -9.65 7.69 -20.61
N SER A 33 -8.50 7.74 -21.28
CA SER A 33 -7.60 6.59 -21.40
C SER A 33 -7.06 6.17 -20.03
N TYR A 34 -6.69 7.15 -19.19
CA TYR A 34 -6.24 6.91 -17.82
C TYR A 34 -7.33 6.23 -16.97
N LEU A 35 -8.56 6.73 -16.99
CA LEU A 35 -9.67 6.12 -16.26
C LEU A 35 -9.94 4.68 -16.70
N ASN A 36 -9.93 4.42 -18.02
CA ASN A 36 -10.09 3.07 -18.55
C ASN A 36 -8.96 2.13 -18.11
N LEU A 37 -7.71 2.64 -18.06
CA LEU A 37 -6.56 1.89 -17.58
C LEU A 37 -6.70 1.55 -16.10
N ALA A 38 -7.09 2.51 -15.26
CA ALA A 38 -7.29 2.32 -13.83
C ALA A 38 -8.35 1.24 -13.54
N VAL A 39 -9.46 1.24 -14.28
CA VAL A 39 -10.50 0.19 -14.17
C VAL A 39 -9.94 -1.19 -14.56
N LYS A 40 -9.18 -1.28 -15.65
CA LYS A 40 -8.55 -2.55 -16.06
C LYS A 40 -7.53 -3.02 -15.02
N GLN A 41 -6.77 -2.10 -14.44
CA GLN A 41 -5.79 -2.41 -13.41
C GLN A 41 -6.44 -2.95 -12.14
N LEU A 42 -7.55 -2.33 -11.71
CA LEU A 42 -8.37 -2.80 -10.60
C LEU A 42 -8.84 -4.25 -10.84
N ILE A 43 -9.36 -4.54 -12.03
CA ILE A 43 -9.85 -5.89 -12.39
C ILE A 43 -8.70 -6.90 -12.39
N ASN A 44 -7.58 -6.54 -13.02
CA ASN A 44 -6.43 -7.44 -13.20
C ASN A 44 -5.72 -7.75 -11.88
N GLN A 45 -5.52 -6.74 -11.03
CA GLN A 45 -4.75 -6.88 -9.80
C GLN A 45 -5.59 -7.16 -8.57
N ARG A 46 -6.93 -7.04 -8.68
CA ARG A 46 -7.87 -7.17 -7.55
C ARG A 46 -7.53 -6.26 -6.36
N ARG A 47 -6.88 -5.13 -6.64
CA ARG A 47 -6.48 -4.11 -5.66
C ARG A 47 -6.70 -2.72 -6.22
N VAL A 48 -6.77 -1.73 -5.33
CA VAL A 48 -6.89 -0.32 -5.69
C VAL A 48 -5.66 0.10 -6.53
N PRO A 49 -5.85 0.73 -7.71
CA PRO A 49 -4.77 1.00 -8.68
C PRO A 49 -3.99 2.29 -8.35
N PHE A 50 -3.77 2.52 -7.06
CA PHE A 50 -2.90 3.56 -6.52
C PHE A 50 -2.46 3.09 -5.13
N ASP A 51 -1.27 3.50 -4.72
CA ASP A 51 -0.80 3.15 -3.39
C ASP A 51 -1.61 3.96 -2.36
N LEU A 52 -2.38 3.23 -1.57
CA LEU A 52 -3.03 3.75 -0.38
C LEU A 52 -1.96 3.85 0.70
N GLU A 53 -1.00 4.77 0.59
CA GLU A 53 -0.04 5.00 1.67
C GLU A 53 -0.79 5.68 2.83
N PRO A 54 -1.01 5.00 3.98
CA PRO A 54 -1.56 5.65 5.16
C PRO A 54 -0.41 6.43 5.82
N SER A 55 -0.22 7.70 5.45
CA SER A 55 0.81 8.57 6.01
C SER A 55 2.26 8.10 5.71
N PRO A 56 3.26 9.01 5.80
CA PRO A 56 4.65 8.67 5.48
C PRO A 56 5.07 7.42 6.25
N ALA A 57 5.94 6.60 5.64
CA ALA A 57 6.55 5.37 6.17
C ALA A 57 7.39 5.56 7.46
N THR A 58 7.05 6.54 8.28
CA THR A 58 7.52 6.69 9.65
C THR A 58 6.80 5.64 10.48
N PRO A 59 7.53 4.68 11.08
CA PRO A 59 6.96 3.77 12.06
C PRO A 59 6.14 4.55 13.07
N ASN A 60 4.92 4.10 13.37
CA ASN A 60 4.13 4.69 14.45
C ASN A 60 4.93 4.57 15.77
N GLU A 61 4.54 5.32 16.80
CA GLU A 61 5.33 5.39 18.03
C GLU A 61 5.57 4.01 18.67
N GLU A 62 4.59 3.11 18.57
CA GLU A 62 4.69 1.72 19.02
C GLU A 62 5.76 0.94 18.24
N THR A 63 5.71 0.99 16.91
CA THR A 63 6.70 0.32 16.04
C THR A 63 8.09 0.91 16.24
N ARG A 64 8.20 2.23 16.42
CA ARG A 64 9.48 2.89 16.72
C ARG A 64 10.06 2.43 18.06
N ARG A 65 9.24 2.32 19.11
CA ARG A 65 9.68 1.82 20.42
C ARG A 65 10.11 0.35 20.34
N ALA A 66 9.36 -0.49 19.63
CA ALA A 66 9.70 -1.90 19.44
C ALA A 66 11.03 -2.08 18.70
N MET A 67 11.31 -1.25 17.68
CA MET A 67 12.60 -1.27 16.97
C MET A 67 13.78 -0.88 17.89
N VAL A 68 13.62 0.19 18.70
CA VAL A 68 14.66 0.62 19.64
C VAL A 68 14.90 -0.42 20.74
N GLU A 69 13.84 -1.07 21.24
CA GLU A 69 13.98 -2.14 22.23
C GLU A 69 14.73 -3.34 21.67
N ALA A 70 14.39 -3.77 20.44
CA ALA A 70 15.10 -4.86 19.76
C ALA A 70 16.59 -4.54 19.55
N GLU A 71 16.91 -3.33 19.10
CA GLU A 71 18.30 -2.87 18.92
C GLU A 71 19.06 -2.80 20.26
N ALA A 72 18.41 -2.34 21.34
CA ALA A 72 19.00 -2.31 22.67
C ALA A 72 19.26 -3.72 23.25
N LYS A 73 18.39 -4.70 22.95
CA LYS A 73 18.60 -6.11 23.29
C LYS A 73 19.78 -6.69 22.52
N GLU A 74 19.86 -6.44 21.21
CA GLU A 74 20.96 -6.91 20.35
C GLU A 74 22.33 -6.34 20.78
N LEU A 75 22.38 -5.06 21.14
CA LEU A 75 23.59 -4.40 21.64
C LEU A 75 23.95 -4.77 23.10
N GLY A 76 23.13 -5.58 23.78
CA GLY A 76 23.36 -6.01 25.16
C GLY A 76 23.18 -4.90 26.20
N ILE A 77 22.49 -3.81 25.85
CA ILE A 77 22.17 -2.70 26.77
C ILE A 77 21.07 -3.13 27.74
N ILE A 78 20.15 -3.98 27.28
CA ILE A 78 19.11 -4.63 28.09
C ILE A 78 19.15 -6.16 27.86
N PRO A 79 18.76 -6.98 28.86
CA PRO A 79 18.73 -8.42 28.71
C PRO A 79 17.72 -8.83 27.62
N ASP A 80 18.15 -9.70 26.70
CA ASP A 80 17.27 -10.27 25.68
C ASP A 80 16.47 -11.43 26.27
N ASP A 81 15.21 -11.16 26.60
CA ASP A 81 14.22 -12.11 27.10
C ASP A 81 13.32 -12.67 25.98
N SER A 82 13.69 -12.43 24.72
CA SER A 82 12.89 -12.83 23.56
C SER A 82 12.95 -14.35 23.37
N PRO A 83 11.81 -15.02 23.10
CA PRO A 83 11.79 -16.45 22.86
C PRO A 83 12.46 -16.77 21.50
N ALA A 84 13.42 -17.70 21.53
CA ALA A 84 14.09 -18.20 20.32
C ALA A 84 13.50 -19.56 19.90
N PHE A 85 13.33 -19.76 18.59
CA PHE A 85 12.79 -21.00 18.01
C PHE A 85 13.72 -21.50 16.91
N SER A 86 13.96 -22.82 16.89
CA SER A 86 14.81 -23.48 15.90
C SER A 86 14.07 -23.99 14.66
N ASP A 87 12.74 -23.99 14.70
CA ASP A 87 11.88 -24.50 13.63
C ASP A 87 10.57 -23.69 13.55
N SER A 88 9.97 -23.68 12.36
CA SER A 88 8.76 -22.89 12.08
C SER A 88 7.52 -23.42 12.79
N ALA A 89 7.42 -24.73 13.07
CA ALA A 89 6.27 -25.32 13.73
C ALA A 89 6.19 -24.87 15.20
N SER A 90 7.32 -24.85 15.90
CA SER A 90 7.46 -24.36 17.27
C SER A 90 7.12 -22.86 17.38
N LEU A 91 7.56 -22.04 16.40
CA LEU A 91 7.22 -20.61 16.33
C LEU A 91 5.71 -20.40 16.18
N MET A 92 5.07 -21.08 15.23
CA MET A 92 3.63 -20.92 14.99
C MET A 92 2.80 -21.34 16.21
N ALA A 93 3.18 -22.46 16.86
CA ALA A 93 2.51 -22.92 18.08
C ALA A 93 2.64 -21.94 19.27
N TYR A 94 3.66 -21.09 19.29
CA TYR A 94 3.80 -20.02 20.27
C TYR A 94 2.94 -18.79 19.92
N LEU A 95 2.91 -18.40 18.65
CA LEU A 95 2.12 -17.25 18.17
C LEU A 95 0.62 -17.48 18.33
N ASP A 96 0.13 -18.69 18.05
CA ASP A 96 -1.30 -19.03 18.18
C ASP A 96 -1.80 -19.05 19.65
N ARG A 97 -0.89 -19.01 20.63
CA ARG A 97 -1.23 -18.96 22.06
C ARG A 97 -1.33 -17.53 22.61
N LYS A 98 -0.95 -16.51 21.84
CA LYS A 98 -1.04 -15.09 22.20
C LYS A 98 -2.29 -14.45 21.62
#